data_AF-A0A2G2ME37-F1
#
_entry.id   AF-A0A2G2ME37-F1
#
_cell.length_a   1.000
_cell.length_b   1.000
_cell.length_c   1.000
_cell.angle_alpha   90.00
_cell.angle_beta   90.00
_cell.angle_gamma   90.00
#
_symmetry.space_group_name_H-M   'P 1'
#
loop_
_entity.id
_entity.type
_entity.pdbx_description
1 polymer ?
#
loop_
_entity_poly.entity_id
_entity_poly.type
_entity_poly.pdbx_seq_one_letter_code
_entity_poly.pdbx_strand_id
1 'polypeptide(L)'
;MVLISNKESLVNKEISFVAIIEIFFAVGIYWGFAIYFDTYMHILLSVLLSPFLLLRSNKSIDLGLSLLENGVRSHREYTSFYRFGLEVIILLNVIIITYIVFERYLNLDDIFFVLFFLIFCSGIGIGIGQGLFGVMDSQRIGILSILSVLSTSIYLGGINVLVVILFFLFISLIVIVLFRSIGKRLIGIITVVFLGIGVSLGSLFIIFIYKFIAVISNFSDGYKNVIQNWRDNNFVIDLKYPPELMFGIEAYNGLNEFKLSKFFNQIEKDDEDSLNEKIMESFAITAIYLVLYLFALFYRFSIKATFWFYIPLLILVQTPTNLRDNTTIKNFLSKLHRYAYVRLFFIFASITLISFFVLHLNPNYLKEISNPFAIYISIIYFDFSSIEMWKLLQIAIAFLTVVLYFWSDYIWKTEENRNMNFIYNKQIRYIFLLNNIRNVFALFYFLFLFIYISYEFKIWEYKYIPNFVVSFLENAMQVIQYVF
;
A
#
# COMPACT_ATOMS: atom_id res chain seq x y z
N MET A 1 15.29 -23.08 -5.31
CA MET A 1 14.16 -22.78 -4.41
C MET A 1 14.64 -23.11 -3.02
N VAL A 2 14.40 -22.22 -2.06
CA VAL A 2 14.82 -22.38 -0.66
C VAL A 2 13.61 -22.46 0.25
N LEU A 3 13.74 -23.13 1.40
CA LEU A 3 12.65 -23.20 2.37
C LEU A 3 12.37 -21.81 2.97
N ILE A 4 13.42 -21.16 3.49
CA ILE A 4 13.40 -19.84 4.14
C ILE A 4 14.50 -18.99 3.52
N SER A 5 14.24 -17.71 3.30
CA SER A 5 15.20 -16.77 2.75
C SER A 5 16.38 -16.50 3.71
N ASN A 6 17.57 -16.31 3.14
CA ASN A 6 18.76 -15.81 3.82
C ASN A 6 19.41 -14.72 2.94
N LYS A 7 20.46 -14.06 3.45
CA LYS A 7 21.11 -12.95 2.71
C LYS A 7 21.61 -13.39 1.32
N GLU A 8 22.17 -14.59 1.22
CA GLU A 8 22.70 -15.14 -0.04
C GLU A 8 21.57 -15.47 -1.04
N SER A 9 20.50 -16.10 -0.58
CA SER A 9 19.34 -16.45 -1.40
C SER A 9 18.61 -15.20 -1.91
N LEU A 10 18.57 -14.12 -1.12
CA LEU A 10 18.01 -12.84 -1.54
C LEU A 10 18.85 -12.19 -2.65
N VAL A 11 20.18 -12.23 -2.53
CA VAL A 11 21.12 -11.75 -3.58
C VAL A 11 20.97 -12.57 -4.85
N ASN A 12 20.85 -13.89 -4.73
CA ASN A 12 20.64 -14.81 -5.85
C ASN A 12 19.19 -14.81 -6.38
N LYS A 13 18.28 -14.07 -5.74
CA LYS A 13 16.86 -13.98 -6.08
C LYS A 13 16.18 -15.35 -6.15
N GLU A 14 16.48 -16.22 -5.21
CA GLU A 14 15.89 -17.54 -5.13
C GLU A 14 14.47 -17.47 -4.58
N ILE A 15 13.57 -18.30 -5.13
CA ILE A 15 12.19 -18.39 -4.65
C ILE A 15 12.19 -19.05 -3.26
N SER A 16 11.54 -18.40 -2.29
CA SER A 16 11.28 -18.88 -0.94
C SER A 16 9.94 -19.61 -0.86
N PHE A 17 9.92 -20.79 -0.25
CA PHE A 17 8.68 -21.55 0.01
C PHE A 17 7.80 -20.84 1.04
N VAL A 18 8.39 -20.25 2.08
CA VAL A 18 7.65 -19.46 3.08
C VAL A 18 7.00 -18.24 2.43
N ALA A 19 7.65 -17.59 1.47
CA ALA A 19 7.05 -16.49 0.72
C ALA A 19 5.76 -16.92 -0.03
N ILE A 20 5.70 -18.15 -0.53
CA ILE A 20 4.51 -18.72 -1.18
C ILE A 20 3.40 -18.99 -0.16
N ILE A 21 3.72 -19.56 1.00
CA ILE A 21 2.75 -19.76 2.09
C ILE A 21 2.14 -18.42 2.52
N GLU A 22 2.95 -17.37 2.61
CA GLU A 22 2.47 -16.02 2.93
C GLU A 22 1.49 -15.47 1.90
N ILE A 23 1.63 -15.81 0.62
CA ILE A 23 0.64 -15.40 -0.40
C ILE A 23 -0.70 -16.04 -0.08
N PHE A 24 -0.75 -17.35 0.14
CA PHE A 24 -2.01 -18.03 0.48
C PHE A 24 -2.62 -17.51 1.78
N PHE A 25 -1.78 -17.26 2.79
CA PHE A 25 -2.21 -16.67 4.06
C PHE A 25 -2.76 -15.26 3.89
N ALA A 26 -2.04 -14.38 3.18
CA ALA A 26 -2.46 -12.99 2.96
C ALA A 26 -3.74 -12.92 2.12
N VAL A 27 -3.84 -13.71 1.04
CA VAL A 27 -5.06 -13.83 0.23
C VAL A 27 -6.21 -14.33 1.11
N GLY A 28 -6.03 -15.40 1.87
CA GLY A 28 -7.06 -15.97 2.74
C GLY A 28 -7.57 -14.99 3.80
N ILE A 29 -6.67 -14.24 4.45
CA ILE A 29 -7.07 -13.22 5.45
C ILE A 29 -7.80 -12.05 4.80
N TYR A 30 -7.27 -11.50 3.71
CA TYR A 30 -7.89 -10.32 3.08
C TYR A 30 -9.27 -10.66 2.53
N TRP A 31 -9.41 -11.84 1.90
CA TRP A 31 -10.68 -12.33 1.40
C TRP A 31 -11.64 -12.73 2.51
N GLY A 32 -11.15 -13.41 3.54
CA GLY A 32 -11.95 -13.77 4.72
C GLY A 32 -12.52 -12.53 5.40
N PHE A 33 -11.71 -11.48 5.56
CA PHE A 33 -12.16 -10.20 6.09
C PHE A 33 -13.19 -9.53 5.17
N ALA A 34 -12.96 -9.54 3.85
CA ALA A 34 -13.88 -8.94 2.89
C ALA A 34 -15.25 -9.61 2.90
N ILE A 35 -15.28 -10.94 2.93
CA ILE A 35 -16.53 -11.73 2.94
C ILE A 35 -17.24 -11.61 4.29
N TYR A 36 -16.50 -11.64 5.40
CA TYR A 36 -17.10 -11.61 6.73
C TYR A 36 -17.71 -10.26 7.07
N PHE A 37 -17.05 -9.16 6.70
CA PHE A 37 -17.51 -7.80 7.01
C PHE A 37 -18.28 -7.15 5.86
N ASP A 38 -18.37 -7.79 4.69
CA ASP A 38 -18.91 -7.22 3.46
C ASP A 38 -18.24 -5.87 3.07
N THR A 39 -16.95 -5.76 3.36
CA THR A 39 -16.15 -4.56 3.06
C THR A 39 -14.98 -4.92 2.16
N TYR A 40 -14.95 -4.41 0.93
CA TYR A 40 -13.88 -4.70 -0.05
C TYR A 40 -12.83 -3.58 -0.15
N MET A 41 -13.01 -2.50 0.62
CA MET A 41 -12.17 -1.30 0.53
C MET A 41 -10.70 -1.56 0.82
N HIS A 42 -10.35 -2.46 1.73
CA HIS A 42 -8.95 -2.79 2.00
C HIS A 42 -8.30 -3.51 0.82
N ILE A 43 -9.02 -4.37 0.09
CA ILE A 43 -8.51 -5.02 -1.13
C ILE A 43 -8.31 -3.97 -2.23
N LEU A 44 -9.30 -3.08 -2.42
CA LEU A 44 -9.23 -2.01 -3.43
C LEU A 44 -8.11 -1.03 -3.15
N LEU A 45 -7.97 -0.61 -1.88
CA LEU A 45 -6.85 0.22 -1.44
C LEU A 45 -5.52 -0.49 -1.67
N SER A 46 -5.45 -1.80 -1.42
CA SER A 46 -4.25 -2.60 -1.69
C SER A 46 -3.89 -2.63 -3.18
N VAL A 47 -4.90 -2.77 -4.06
CA VAL A 47 -4.75 -2.71 -5.52
C VAL A 47 -4.36 -1.30 -5.98
N LEU A 48 -4.79 -0.25 -5.29
CA LEU A 48 -4.40 1.12 -5.60
C LEU A 48 -2.98 1.45 -5.16
N LEU A 49 -2.54 0.91 -4.02
CA LEU A 49 -1.25 1.23 -3.43
C LEU A 49 -0.10 0.35 -3.98
N SER A 50 -0.42 -0.86 -4.42
CA SER A 50 0.59 -1.80 -4.92
C SER A 50 1.35 -1.34 -6.18
N PRO A 51 0.81 -0.55 -7.14
CA PRO A 51 1.60 -0.07 -8.28
C PRO A 51 2.79 0.77 -7.85
N PHE A 52 2.69 1.57 -6.79
CA PHE A 52 3.83 2.34 -6.24
C PHE A 52 4.96 1.44 -5.74
N LEU A 53 4.63 0.19 -5.38
CA LEU A 53 5.58 -0.80 -4.90
C LEU A 53 6.22 -1.56 -6.05
N LEU A 54 5.43 -1.82 -7.09
CA LEU A 54 5.89 -2.48 -8.29
C LEU A 54 6.71 -1.56 -9.18
N LEU A 55 6.44 -0.24 -9.18
CA LEU A 55 7.14 0.75 -10.00
C LEU A 55 8.44 1.27 -9.37
N ARG A 56 9.03 0.55 -8.41
CA ARG A 56 10.33 0.94 -7.85
C ARG A 56 11.48 0.65 -8.83
N SER A 57 12.46 1.53 -8.85
CA SER A 57 13.76 1.35 -9.49
C SER A 57 14.86 1.71 -8.49
N ASN A 58 16.11 1.28 -8.73
CA ASN A 58 17.24 1.68 -7.88
C ASN A 58 17.31 3.22 -7.74
N LYS A 59 17.12 3.96 -8.84
CA LYS A 59 17.07 5.43 -8.81
C LYS A 59 15.95 5.99 -7.93
N SER A 60 14.74 5.41 -7.98
CA SER A 60 13.65 5.85 -7.10
C SER A 60 13.91 5.51 -5.63
N ILE A 61 14.60 4.41 -5.37
CA ILE A 61 14.98 4.00 -4.01
C ILE A 61 16.00 5.00 -3.47
N ASP A 62 17.07 5.24 -4.23
CA ASP A 62 18.14 6.17 -3.86
C ASP A 62 17.59 7.59 -3.66
N LEU A 63 16.77 8.08 -4.61
CA LEU A 63 16.13 9.40 -4.50
C LEU A 63 15.25 9.47 -3.25
N GLY A 64 14.39 8.48 -3.02
CA GLY A 64 13.50 8.50 -1.87
C GLY A 64 14.25 8.42 -0.53
N LEU A 65 15.33 7.63 -0.45
CA LEU A 65 16.21 7.58 0.73
C LEU A 65 16.91 8.92 0.96
N SER A 66 17.39 9.57 -0.12
CA SER A 66 18.00 10.90 -0.03
C SER A 66 17.01 11.98 0.40
N LEU A 67 15.75 11.93 -0.07
CA LEU A 67 14.68 12.84 0.35
C LEU A 67 14.36 12.65 1.84
N LEU A 68 14.30 11.39 2.29
CA LEU A 68 14.07 11.07 3.69
C LEU A 68 15.24 11.53 4.58
N GLU A 69 16.49 11.28 4.18
CA GLU A 69 17.67 11.73 4.91
C GLU A 69 17.78 13.25 4.97
N ASN A 70 17.58 13.94 3.85
CA ASN A 70 17.55 15.39 3.80
C ASN A 70 16.38 15.95 4.63
N GLY A 71 15.22 15.28 4.59
CA GLY A 71 14.10 15.54 5.47
C GLY A 71 14.57 15.49 6.92
N VAL A 72 15.01 14.33 7.41
CA VAL A 72 15.46 14.13 8.79
C VAL A 72 16.57 15.13 9.20
N ARG A 73 17.55 15.39 8.32
CA ARG A 73 18.64 16.34 8.60
C ARG A 73 18.15 17.78 8.68
N SER A 74 17.32 18.22 7.73
CA SER A 74 16.72 19.56 7.77
C SER A 74 15.82 19.77 8.98
N HIS A 75 15.14 18.73 9.47
CA HIS A 75 14.37 18.82 10.72
C HIS A 75 15.26 19.04 11.94
N ARG A 76 16.49 18.52 11.97
CA ARG A 76 17.45 18.81 13.05
C ARG A 76 17.90 20.27 13.03
N GLU A 77 17.92 20.90 11.86
CA GLU A 77 18.41 22.28 11.67
C GLU A 77 17.29 23.34 11.77
N TYR A 78 16.05 23.02 11.38
CA TYR A 78 14.90 23.95 11.38
C TYR A 78 13.88 23.63 12.49
N THR A 79 14.12 24.12 13.70
CA THR A 79 13.22 23.89 14.83
C THR A 79 11.91 24.69 14.81
N SER A 80 11.78 25.80 14.06
CA SER A 80 10.60 26.71 14.18
C SER A 80 9.57 26.63 13.04
N PHE A 81 9.98 26.44 11.79
CA PHE A 81 9.04 26.38 10.66
C PHE A 81 8.38 25.00 10.54
N TYR A 82 9.13 23.95 10.85
CA TYR A 82 8.60 22.58 10.88
C TYR A 82 7.68 22.33 12.09
N ARG A 83 7.94 23.02 13.20
CA ARG A 83 7.00 23.18 14.33
C ARG A 83 5.62 23.60 13.84
N PHE A 84 5.59 24.70 13.12
CA PHE A 84 4.37 25.26 12.58
C PHE A 84 3.70 24.31 11.57
N GLY A 85 4.46 23.65 10.72
CA GLY A 85 3.94 22.64 9.78
C GLY A 85 3.31 21.42 10.47
N LEU A 86 3.98 20.87 11.50
CA LEU A 86 3.43 19.79 12.32
C LEU A 86 2.21 20.25 13.12
N GLU A 87 2.26 21.42 13.73
CA GLU A 87 1.13 22.03 14.44
C GLU A 87 -0.08 22.22 13.50
N VAL A 88 0.14 22.67 12.27
CA VAL A 88 -0.91 22.82 11.25
C VAL A 88 -1.45 21.48 10.77
N ILE A 89 -0.59 20.47 10.55
CA ILE A 89 -1.03 19.12 10.16
C ILE A 89 -1.81 18.47 11.30
N ILE A 90 -1.36 18.62 12.54
CA ILE A 90 -2.06 18.11 13.72
C ILE A 90 -3.39 18.82 13.87
N LEU A 91 -3.42 20.15 13.77
CA LEU A 91 -4.64 20.95 13.82
C LEU A 91 -5.61 20.53 12.70
N LEU A 92 -5.13 20.34 11.48
CA LEU A 92 -5.94 19.88 10.35
C LEU A 92 -6.48 18.46 10.58
N ASN A 93 -5.69 17.55 11.13
CA ASN A 93 -6.17 16.20 11.49
C ASN A 93 -7.21 16.27 12.62
N VAL A 94 -7.01 17.10 13.64
CA VAL A 94 -8.00 17.33 14.69
C VAL A 94 -9.29 17.89 14.10
N ILE A 95 -9.21 18.88 13.21
CA ILE A 95 -10.37 19.50 12.56
C ILE A 95 -11.10 18.49 11.67
N ILE A 96 -10.39 17.77 10.81
CA ILE A 96 -10.98 16.79 9.87
C ILE A 96 -11.63 15.64 10.63
N ILE A 97 -10.97 15.12 11.66
CA ILE A 97 -11.51 14.00 12.45
C ILE A 97 -12.66 14.46 13.33
N THR A 98 -12.56 15.63 13.96
CA THR A 98 -13.67 16.24 14.71
C THR A 98 -14.85 16.45 13.76
N TYR A 99 -14.64 16.96 12.55
CA TYR A 99 -15.68 17.14 11.54
C TYR A 99 -16.32 15.81 11.12
N ILE A 100 -15.54 14.77 10.83
CA ILE A 100 -16.04 13.43 10.46
C ILE A 100 -16.84 12.81 11.61
N VAL A 101 -16.39 12.96 12.85
CA VAL A 101 -17.08 12.47 14.04
C VAL A 101 -18.36 13.27 14.31
N PHE A 102 -18.30 14.59 14.21
CA PHE A 102 -19.44 15.51 14.37
C PHE A 102 -20.52 15.23 13.31
N GLU A 103 -20.13 15.09 12.05
CA GLU A 103 -21.03 14.80 10.93
C GLU A 103 -21.67 13.40 11.02
N ARG A 104 -20.93 12.41 11.54
CA ARG A 104 -21.38 11.01 11.58
C ARG A 104 -22.13 10.63 12.86
N TYR A 105 -21.90 11.34 13.97
CA TYR A 105 -22.44 10.99 15.29
C TYR A 105 -23.34 12.06 15.94
N LEU A 106 -23.65 13.17 15.28
CA LEU A 106 -24.65 14.13 15.76
C LEU A 106 -26.05 13.94 15.17
N ASN A 107 -26.45 12.68 15.01
CA ASN A 107 -27.69 12.29 15.68
C ASN A 107 -27.32 12.02 17.15
N LEU A 108 -27.65 13.00 17.99
CA LEU A 108 -27.19 13.35 19.36
C LEU A 108 -27.19 12.27 20.48
N ASP A 109 -26.69 11.05 20.28
CA ASP A 109 -26.72 10.05 21.36
C ASP A 109 -25.37 9.77 22.06
N ASP A 110 -24.22 10.06 21.45
CA ASP A 110 -22.91 9.72 22.05
C ASP A 110 -21.94 10.90 22.18
N ILE A 111 -22.39 11.92 22.90
CA ILE A 111 -21.58 13.11 23.24
C ILE A 111 -20.27 12.73 23.97
N PHE A 112 -20.25 11.60 24.69
CA PHE A 112 -19.08 11.08 25.38
C PHE A 112 -17.99 10.57 24.43
N PHE A 113 -18.34 9.98 23.28
CA PHE A 113 -17.34 9.51 22.31
C PHE A 113 -16.70 10.68 21.57
N VAL A 114 -17.48 11.72 21.23
CA VAL A 114 -16.98 12.97 20.63
C VAL A 114 -16.05 13.71 21.60
N LEU A 115 -16.43 13.80 22.88
CA LEU A 115 -15.59 14.39 23.94
C LEU A 115 -14.32 13.58 24.18
N PHE A 116 -14.39 12.25 24.22
CA PHE A 116 -13.22 11.38 24.34
C PHE A 116 -12.26 11.59 23.15
N PHE A 117 -12.78 11.69 21.93
CA PHE A 117 -11.97 11.87 20.73
C PHE A 117 -11.37 13.28 20.62
N LEU A 118 -12.09 14.32 21.03
CA LEU A 118 -11.57 15.68 21.14
C LEU A 118 -10.46 15.78 22.19
N ILE A 119 -10.64 15.14 23.36
CA ILE A 119 -9.63 15.05 24.42
C ILE A 119 -8.41 14.26 23.94
N PHE A 120 -8.62 13.20 23.16
CA PHE A 120 -7.56 12.39 22.55
C PHE A 120 -6.76 13.19 21.49
N CYS A 121 -7.43 13.87 20.56
CA CYS A 121 -6.78 14.69 19.53
C CYS A 121 -6.09 15.94 20.11
N SER A 122 -6.69 16.59 21.12
CA SER A 122 -6.03 17.69 21.84
C SER A 122 -4.86 17.19 22.69
N GLY A 123 -4.94 15.98 23.27
CA GLY A 123 -3.83 15.31 23.94
C GLY A 123 -2.66 15.02 22.98
N ILE A 124 -2.93 14.62 21.74
CA ILE A 124 -1.91 14.48 20.69
C ILE A 124 -1.25 15.83 20.37
N GLY A 125 -2.04 16.90 20.19
CA GLY A 125 -1.48 18.23 19.92
C GLY A 125 -0.63 18.77 21.07
N ILE A 126 -1.10 18.61 22.30
CA ILE A 126 -0.42 19.09 23.51
C ILE A 126 0.86 18.29 23.76
N GLY A 127 0.80 16.98 23.61
CA GLY A 127 1.95 16.14 23.88
C GLY A 127 3.05 16.22 22.81
N ILE A 128 2.71 16.49 21.53
CA ILE A 128 3.71 16.73 20.48
C ILE A 128 4.38 18.08 20.74
N GLY A 129 3.61 19.09 21.16
CA GLY A 129 4.13 20.38 21.61
C GLY A 129 5.05 20.28 22.83
N GLN A 130 4.76 19.39 23.78
CA GLN A 130 5.58 19.22 24.99
C GLN A 130 6.80 18.32 24.78
N GLY A 131 6.68 17.24 24.03
CA GLY A 131 7.77 16.29 23.77
C GLY A 131 8.87 16.86 22.87
N LEU A 132 8.53 17.77 21.96
CA LEU A 132 9.53 18.37 21.08
C LEU A 132 10.20 19.61 21.70
N PHE A 133 9.59 20.30 22.69
CA PHE A 133 10.03 21.65 23.11
C PHE A 133 10.35 21.87 24.57
N GLY A 134 10.54 20.80 25.34
CA GLY A 134 11.23 20.88 26.63
C GLY A 134 10.63 21.92 27.58
N VAL A 135 9.59 21.54 28.32
CA VAL A 135 9.16 22.14 29.61
C VAL A 135 9.11 23.69 29.64
N MET A 136 8.68 24.35 28.57
CA MET A 136 8.30 25.77 28.66
C MET A 136 6.79 25.93 28.67
N ASP A 137 6.29 26.24 29.88
CA ASP A 137 4.94 26.66 30.28
C ASP A 137 3.76 25.75 29.92
N SER A 138 3.74 24.55 30.53
CA SER A 138 2.53 23.73 30.68
C SER A 138 1.32 24.50 31.25
N GLN A 139 1.57 25.61 31.94
CA GLN A 139 0.54 26.52 32.47
C GLN A 139 -0.23 27.26 31.36
N ARG A 140 0.41 27.68 30.27
CA ARG A 140 -0.27 28.45 29.20
C ARG A 140 -1.21 27.58 28.36
N ILE A 141 -0.82 26.34 28.10
CA ILE A 141 -1.63 25.37 27.34
C ILE A 141 -2.84 24.91 28.16
N GLY A 142 -2.68 24.75 29.49
CA GLY A 142 -3.80 24.50 30.40
C GLY A 142 -4.84 25.62 30.39
N ILE A 143 -4.39 26.89 30.35
CA ILE A 143 -5.30 28.05 30.31
C ILE A 143 -6.09 28.10 28.98
N LEU A 144 -5.48 27.80 27.84
CA LEU A 144 -6.15 27.82 26.53
C LEU A 144 -7.21 26.74 26.38
N SER A 145 -6.96 25.54 26.92
CA SER A 145 -7.95 24.44 26.92
C SER A 145 -9.12 24.71 27.87
N ILE A 146 -8.88 25.35 29.01
CA ILE A 146 -9.94 25.80 29.91
C ILE A 146 -10.81 26.88 29.23
N LEU A 147 -10.18 27.82 28.51
CA LEU A 147 -10.90 28.89 27.80
C LEU A 147 -11.75 28.37 26.63
N SER A 148 -11.33 27.32 25.92
CA SER A 148 -12.14 26.72 24.85
C SER A 148 -13.35 25.97 25.38
N VAL A 149 -13.22 25.26 26.52
CA VAL A 149 -14.35 24.60 27.19
C VAL A 149 -15.34 25.63 27.73
N LEU A 150 -14.84 26.72 28.32
CA LEU A 150 -15.66 27.81 28.81
C LEU A 150 -16.43 28.50 27.69
N SER A 151 -15.81 28.76 26.53
CA SER A 151 -16.50 29.40 25.40
C SER A 151 -17.62 28.54 24.83
N THR A 152 -17.45 27.21 24.77
CA THR A 152 -18.53 26.28 24.38
C THR A 152 -19.68 26.24 25.40
N SER A 153 -19.38 26.38 26.70
CA SER A 153 -20.40 26.34 27.76
C SER A 153 -21.26 27.61 27.81
N ILE A 154 -20.68 28.77 27.48
CA ILE A 154 -21.40 30.06 27.42
C ILE A 154 -22.43 30.07 26.29
N TYR A 155 -22.17 29.33 25.21
CA TYR A 155 -23.09 29.24 24.07
C TYR A 155 -24.39 28.47 24.37
N LEU A 156 -24.43 27.65 25.43
CA LEU A 156 -25.55 26.76 25.76
C LEU A 156 -26.54 27.29 26.82
N GLY A 157 -26.41 28.57 27.21
CA GLY A 157 -27.43 29.41 27.85
C GLY A 157 -28.46 28.74 28.80
N GLY A 158 -28.13 28.60 30.09
CA GLY A 158 -29.13 28.30 31.12
C GLY A 158 -28.56 28.12 32.54
N ILE A 159 -29.36 28.39 33.59
CA ILE A 159 -28.94 28.33 35.02
C ILE A 159 -28.52 26.90 35.46
N ASN A 160 -28.94 25.85 34.75
CA ASN A 160 -28.44 24.48 34.92
C ASN A 160 -26.97 24.31 34.52
N VAL A 161 -26.41 25.25 33.73
CA VAL A 161 -25.01 25.28 33.34
C VAL A 161 -24.11 25.53 34.56
N LEU A 162 -24.55 26.27 35.58
CA LEU A 162 -23.72 26.52 36.76
C LEU A 162 -23.52 25.24 37.60
N VAL A 163 -24.59 24.45 37.78
CA VAL A 163 -24.53 23.17 38.52
C VAL A 163 -23.71 22.14 37.73
N VAL A 164 -23.88 22.11 36.41
CA VAL A 164 -23.06 21.27 35.53
C VAL A 164 -21.59 21.71 35.57
N ILE A 165 -21.29 23.01 35.50
CA ILE A 165 -19.94 23.56 35.63
C ILE A 165 -19.34 23.20 37.00
N LEU A 166 -20.08 23.37 38.10
CA LEU A 166 -19.60 23.04 39.45
C LEU A 166 -19.38 21.53 39.63
N PHE A 167 -20.24 20.69 39.06
CA PHE A 167 -20.09 19.25 39.07
C PHE A 167 -18.89 18.79 38.22
N PHE A 168 -18.68 19.38 37.05
CA PHE A 168 -17.50 19.14 36.23
C PHE A 168 -16.22 19.70 36.86
N LEU A 169 -16.29 20.84 37.57
CA LEU A 169 -15.17 21.36 38.36
C LEU A 169 -14.84 20.41 39.51
N PHE A 170 -15.83 19.83 40.18
CA PHE A 170 -15.62 18.89 41.28
C PHE A 170 -15.10 17.53 40.80
N ILE A 171 -15.66 16.96 39.73
CA ILE A 171 -15.14 15.75 39.08
C ILE A 171 -13.74 16.01 38.55
N SER A 172 -13.49 17.14 37.88
CA SER A 172 -12.15 17.47 37.41
C SER A 172 -11.16 17.63 38.57
N LEU A 173 -11.57 18.12 39.75
CA LEU A 173 -10.70 18.20 40.92
C LEU A 173 -10.40 16.82 41.54
N ILE A 174 -11.39 15.94 41.64
CA ILE A 174 -11.21 14.54 42.09
C ILE A 174 -10.34 13.76 41.11
N VAL A 175 -10.60 13.93 39.81
CA VAL A 175 -9.80 13.42 38.71
C VAL A 175 -8.38 13.96 38.86
N ILE A 176 -8.15 15.27 38.98
CA ILE A 176 -6.82 15.88 39.18
C ILE A 176 -6.10 15.30 40.41
N VAL A 177 -6.80 15.06 41.53
CA VAL A 177 -6.22 14.53 42.78
C VAL A 177 -5.87 13.03 42.65
N LEU A 178 -6.78 12.20 42.11
CA LEU A 178 -6.49 10.79 41.79
C LEU A 178 -5.42 10.67 40.69
N PHE A 179 -5.41 11.62 39.75
CA PHE A 179 -4.41 11.74 38.70
C PHE A 179 -3.05 12.20 39.25
N ARG A 180 -2.98 12.89 40.39
CA ARG A 180 -1.72 13.37 40.96
C ARG A 180 -0.85 12.24 41.54
N SER A 181 -1.48 11.14 41.99
CA SER A 181 -0.82 10.01 42.66
C SER A 181 -0.57 8.81 41.74
N ILE A 182 -1.60 8.33 41.02
CA ILE A 182 -1.51 7.20 40.07
C ILE A 182 -1.50 7.71 38.62
N GLY A 183 -2.26 8.78 38.36
CA GLY A 183 -2.43 9.26 37.00
C GLY A 183 -1.24 10.02 36.41
N LYS A 184 -0.21 10.45 37.14
CA LYS A 184 0.97 11.04 36.47
C LYS A 184 1.68 10.01 35.60
N ARG A 185 1.79 8.76 36.09
CA ARG A 185 2.34 7.65 35.31
C ARG A 185 1.36 7.19 34.22
N LEU A 186 0.08 7.07 34.56
CA LEU A 186 -0.93 6.58 33.61
C LEU A 186 -1.20 7.60 32.48
N ILE A 187 -1.26 8.91 32.77
CA ILE A 187 -1.22 10.00 31.78
C ILE A 187 0.06 9.89 30.99
N GLY A 188 1.21 9.76 31.67
CA GLY A 188 2.50 9.66 30.99
C GLY A 188 2.46 8.56 29.92
N ILE A 189 1.99 7.37 30.27
CA ILE A 189 1.88 6.21 29.37
C ILE A 189 0.85 6.49 28.27
N ILE A 190 -0.35 6.92 28.61
CA ILE A 190 -1.43 7.18 27.64
C ILE A 190 -0.99 8.25 26.64
N THR A 191 -0.47 9.38 27.14
CA THR A 191 0.08 10.46 26.33
C THR A 191 1.20 9.94 25.46
N VAL A 192 2.17 9.23 26.00
CA VAL A 192 3.28 8.63 25.24
C VAL A 192 2.79 7.71 24.12
N VAL A 193 1.83 6.83 24.39
CA VAL A 193 1.28 5.89 23.38
C VAL A 193 0.58 6.65 22.28
N PHE A 194 -0.28 7.59 22.65
CA PHE A 194 -1.10 8.34 21.70
C PHE A 194 -0.28 9.31 20.87
N LEU A 195 0.71 9.97 21.48
CA LEU A 195 1.72 10.73 20.78
C LEU A 195 2.56 9.86 19.87
N GLY A 196 3.01 8.71 20.36
CA GLY A 196 3.79 7.76 19.59
C GLY A 196 3.03 7.32 18.33
N ILE A 197 1.75 6.99 18.46
CA ILE A 197 0.88 6.67 17.32
C ILE A 197 0.79 7.88 16.36
N GLY A 198 0.53 9.08 16.87
CA GLY A 198 0.44 10.30 16.04
C GLY A 198 1.72 10.60 15.26
N VAL A 199 2.87 10.55 15.93
CA VAL A 199 4.21 10.71 15.32
C VAL A 199 4.47 9.62 14.30
N SER A 200 4.08 8.38 14.58
CA SER A 200 4.21 7.26 13.64
C SER A 200 3.40 7.50 12.38
N LEU A 201 2.13 7.87 12.52
CA LEU A 201 1.23 8.16 11.39
C LEU A 201 1.73 9.35 10.54
N GLY A 202 2.19 10.43 11.19
CA GLY A 202 2.81 11.56 10.51
C GLY A 202 4.06 11.14 9.73
N SER A 203 4.92 10.32 10.34
CA SER A 203 6.12 9.78 9.70
C SER A 203 5.79 8.88 8.51
N LEU A 204 4.79 8.00 8.65
CA LEU A 204 4.29 7.15 7.56
C LEU A 204 3.79 7.97 6.37
N PHE A 205 3.04 9.05 6.65
CA PHE A 205 2.54 9.95 5.62
C PHE A 205 3.67 10.63 4.84
N ILE A 206 4.69 11.16 5.54
CA ILE A 206 5.86 11.77 4.91
C ILE A 206 6.64 10.75 4.07
N ILE A 207 6.90 9.55 4.61
CA ILE A 207 7.56 8.46 3.88
C ILE A 207 6.76 8.12 2.60
N PHE A 208 5.44 8.07 2.69
CA PHE A 208 4.58 7.80 1.54
C PHE A 208 4.67 8.90 0.48
N ILE A 209 4.69 10.18 0.87
CA ILE A 209 4.90 11.31 -0.05
C ILE A 209 6.25 11.20 -0.75
N TYR A 210 7.34 10.95 0.00
CA TYR A 210 8.68 10.83 -0.60
C TYR A 210 8.78 9.64 -1.55
N LYS A 211 8.16 8.51 -1.21
CA LYS A 211 8.01 7.37 -2.12
C LYS A 211 7.28 7.76 -3.40
N PHE A 212 6.13 8.41 -3.25
CA PHE A 212 5.30 8.82 -4.38
C PHE A 212 6.07 9.73 -5.34
N ILE A 213 6.73 10.76 -4.80
CA ILE A 213 7.59 11.67 -5.58
C ILE A 213 8.69 10.86 -6.28
N ALA A 214 9.42 10.02 -5.55
CA ALA A 214 10.56 9.31 -6.11
C ALA A 214 10.19 8.30 -7.20
N VAL A 215 9.03 7.62 -7.05
CA VAL A 215 8.49 6.69 -8.05
C VAL A 215 8.05 7.44 -9.30
N ILE A 216 7.33 8.57 -9.16
CA ILE A 216 6.87 9.36 -10.31
C ILE A 216 8.06 9.94 -11.07
N SER A 217 9.04 10.52 -10.38
CA SER A 217 10.24 11.08 -11.00
C SER A 217 11.04 10.03 -11.79
N ASN A 218 10.92 8.74 -11.44
CA ASN A 218 11.63 7.65 -12.07
C ASN A 218 10.69 6.60 -12.71
N PHE A 219 9.49 7.02 -13.13
CA PHE A 219 8.43 6.12 -13.59
C PHE A 219 8.89 5.19 -14.73
N SER A 220 9.65 5.72 -15.70
CA SER A 220 10.14 4.93 -16.85
C SER A 220 11.07 3.77 -16.43
N ASP A 221 11.95 4.01 -15.45
CA ASP A 221 12.84 2.97 -14.93
C ASP A 221 12.08 2.02 -13.98
N GLY A 222 11.08 2.54 -13.27
CA GLY A 222 10.14 1.76 -12.47
C GLY A 222 9.35 0.75 -13.31
N TYR A 223 8.76 1.22 -14.41
CA TYR A 223 7.98 0.41 -15.36
C TYR A 223 8.78 -0.78 -15.88
N LYS A 224 10.06 -0.56 -16.23
CA LYS A 224 10.95 -1.65 -16.65
C LYS A 224 11.07 -2.71 -15.55
N ASN A 225 11.15 -2.32 -14.28
CA ASN A 225 11.38 -3.24 -13.18
C ASN A 225 10.12 -3.89 -12.58
N VAL A 226 8.91 -3.55 -13.05
CA VAL A 226 7.62 -4.04 -12.49
C VAL A 226 7.57 -5.55 -12.28
N ILE A 227 7.90 -6.33 -13.31
CA ILE A 227 7.85 -7.80 -13.26
C ILE A 227 8.81 -8.34 -12.20
N GLN A 228 10.02 -7.76 -12.16
CA GLN A 228 11.06 -8.19 -11.25
C GLN A 228 10.70 -7.82 -9.81
N ASN A 229 10.16 -6.61 -9.58
CA ASN A 229 9.71 -6.16 -8.26
C ASN A 229 8.53 -6.99 -7.75
N TRP A 230 7.56 -7.29 -8.63
CA TRP A 230 6.43 -8.14 -8.30
C TRP A 230 6.91 -9.54 -7.90
N ARG A 231 7.84 -10.12 -8.67
CA ARG A 231 8.42 -11.43 -8.38
C ARG A 231 9.16 -11.40 -7.05
N ASP A 232 9.99 -10.40 -6.83
CA ASP A 232 10.82 -10.32 -5.63
C ASP A 232 9.94 -10.15 -4.38
N ASN A 233 8.94 -9.28 -4.42
CA ASN A 233 8.03 -9.05 -3.28
C ASN A 233 7.15 -10.26 -2.96
N ASN A 234 6.70 -11.01 -3.97
CA ASN A 234 5.79 -12.14 -3.75
C ASN A 234 6.54 -13.44 -3.43
N PHE A 235 7.64 -13.72 -4.13
CA PHE A 235 8.27 -15.04 -4.13
C PHE A 235 9.66 -15.09 -3.53
N VAL A 236 10.39 -13.97 -3.43
CA VAL A 236 11.78 -13.96 -2.93
C VAL A 236 11.82 -13.47 -1.48
N ILE A 237 11.07 -12.40 -1.19
CA ILE A 237 11.02 -11.78 0.14
C ILE A 237 9.95 -12.49 0.99
N ASP A 238 10.38 -13.05 2.12
CA ASP A 238 9.53 -13.68 3.14
C ASP A 238 9.61 -12.93 4.49
N LEU A 239 8.87 -13.43 5.48
CA LEU A 239 8.71 -12.90 6.83
C LEU A 239 10.02 -12.75 7.59
N LYS A 240 11.07 -13.50 7.23
CA LYS A 240 12.38 -13.37 7.89
C LYS A 240 13.10 -12.10 7.49
N TYR A 241 12.82 -11.59 6.28
CA TYR A 241 13.30 -10.27 5.88
C TYR A 241 12.42 -9.19 6.55
N PRO A 242 12.99 -8.20 7.25
CA PRO A 242 12.21 -7.17 7.93
C PRO A 242 11.31 -6.39 6.95
N PRO A 243 10.07 -6.04 7.32
CA PRO A 243 9.18 -5.29 6.46
C PRO A 243 9.68 -3.85 6.29
N GLU A 244 10.03 -3.45 5.07
CA GLU A 244 10.61 -2.14 4.82
C GLU A 244 9.54 -1.08 4.59
N LEU A 245 9.48 -0.07 5.47
CA LEU A 245 8.69 1.14 5.23
C LEU A 245 9.22 1.98 4.09
N MET A 246 10.53 1.98 3.87
CA MET A 246 11.19 2.59 2.73
C MET A 246 12.13 1.58 2.13
N PHE A 247 12.04 1.34 0.82
CA PHE A 247 12.81 0.26 0.23
C PHE A 247 14.31 0.50 0.33
N GLY A 248 15.06 -0.55 0.59
CA GLY A 248 16.51 -0.49 0.74
C GLY A 248 16.98 0.21 2.00
N ILE A 249 16.08 0.64 2.90
CA ILE A 249 16.48 1.36 4.12
C ILE A 249 17.37 0.53 5.02
N GLU A 250 17.18 -0.79 5.06
CA GLU A 250 17.98 -1.70 5.88
C GLU A 250 19.44 -1.79 5.36
N ALA A 251 19.63 -1.70 4.05
CA ALA A 251 20.94 -1.70 3.39
C ALA A 251 21.60 -0.31 3.34
N TYR A 252 20.83 0.77 3.52
CA TYR A 252 21.33 2.14 3.43
C TYR A 252 22.21 2.50 4.63
N ASN A 253 23.38 3.11 4.43
CA ASN A 253 24.29 3.40 5.55
C ASN A 253 23.77 4.51 6.50
N GLY A 254 22.94 5.42 6.00
CA GLY A 254 22.28 6.47 6.77
C GLY A 254 20.99 5.99 7.48
N LEU A 255 20.27 6.94 8.08
CA LEU A 255 18.90 6.72 8.61
C LEU A 255 18.77 5.55 9.61
N ASN A 256 19.76 5.37 10.46
CA ASN A 256 19.79 4.28 11.45
C ASN A 256 18.58 4.26 12.39
N GLU A 257 17.97 5.41 12.64
CA GLU A 257 16.75 5.63 13.45
C GLU A 257 15.47 5.11 12.79
N PHE A 258 15.51 4.71 11.52
CA PHE A 258 14.34 4.16 10.81
C PHE A 258 14.53 2.69 10.44
N LYS A 259 15.67 2.09 10.80
CA LYS A 259 15.95 0.67 10.56
C LYS A 259 15.30 -0.17 11.66
N LEU A 260 14.38 -1.04 11.27
CA LEU A 260 13.70 -1.94 12.20
C LEU A 260 14.69 -2.93 12.80
N SER A 261 15.69 -3.37 12.03
CA SER A 261 16.73 -4.28 12.54
C SER A 261 17.53 -3.67 13.70
N LYS A 262 17.77 -2.35 13.68
CA LYS A 262 18.49 -1.66 14.76
C LYS A 262 17.65 -1.51 16.01
N PHE A 263 16.36 -1.24 15.86
CA PHE A 263 15.44 -1.15 16.98
C PHE A 263 15.41 -2.45 17.80
N PHE A 264 15.29 -3.61 17.14
CA PHE A 264 15.31 -4.90 17.86
C PHE A 264 16.64 -5.15 18.60
N ASN A 265 17.77 -4.74 18.01
CA ASN A 265 19.09 -4.87 18.65
C ASN A 265 19.31 -3.86 19.79
N GLN A 266 18.61 -2.72 19.80
CA GLN A 266 18.71 -1.72 20.86
C GLN A 266 17.97 -2.17 22.12
N ILE A 267 16.78 -2.78 21.97
CA ILE A 267 16.02 -3.35 23.10
C ILE A 267 16.86 -4.38 23.87
N GLU A 268 17.76 -5.10 23.21
CA GLU A 268 18.60 -6.14 23.82
C GLU A 268 19.78 -5.60 24.65
N LYS A 269 20.17 -4.32 24.49
CA LYS A 269 21.43 -3.78 25.03
C LYS A 269 21.30 -2.77 26.17
N ASP A 270 20.10 -2.43 26.60
CA ASP A 270 19.91 -1.42 27.65
C ASP A 270 20.10 -2.01 29.05
N ASP A 271 21.33 -1.90 29.57
CA ASP A 271 21.74 -2.26 30.94
C ASP A 271 21.26 -1.26 32.03
N GLU A 272 21.22 -1.76 33.27
CA GLU A 272 20.44 -1.43 34.49
C GLU A 272 20.33 0.01 35.02
N ASP A 273 21.03 1.01 34.47
CA ASP A 273 21.06 2.33 35.12
C ASP A 273 19.84 3.20 34.77
N SER A 274 19.09 3.60 35.81
CA SER A 274 17.85 4.43 35.83
C SER A 274 16.57 3.81 35.23
N LEU A 275 16.18 2.66 35.78
CA LEU A 275 14.99 1.87 35.43
C LEU A 275 13.74 2.69 35.05
N ASN A 276 13.34 3.70 35.83
CA ASN A 276 12.03 4.36 35.65
C ASN A 276 11.93 5.35 34.49
N GLU A 277 12.97 6.15 34.21
CA GLU A 277 12.93 7.10 33.08
C GLU A 277 13.13 6.37 31.75
N LYS A 278 14.06 5.40 31.72
CA LYS A 278 14.29 4.53 30.56
C LYS A 278 13.07 3.67 30.21
N ILE A 279 12.29 3.18 31.19
CA ILE A 279 11.08 2.41 30.90
C ILE A 279 10.08 3.22 30.07
N MET A 280 9.84 4.49 30.45
CA MET A 280 8.85 5.32 29.75
C MET A 280 9.30 5.68 28.33
N GLU A 281 10.58 6.01 28.16
CA GLU A 281 11.16 6.27 26.85
C GLU A 281 11.18 5.01 25.97
N SER A 282 11.64 3.88 26.51
CA SER A 282 11.64 2.59 25.82
C SER A 282 10.24 2.16 25.41
N PHE A 283 9.24 2.39 26.27
CA PHE A 283 7.84 2.11 25.93
C PHE A 283 7.31 3.02 24.82
N ALA A 284 7.64 4.32 24.85
CA ALA A 284 7.30 5.27 23.78
C ALA A 284 7.85 4.83 22.44
N ILE A 285 9.14 4.56 22.43
CA ILE A 285 9.90 4.13 21.25
C ILE A 285 9.30 2.81 20.75
N THR A 286 9.06 1.85 21.65
CA THR A 286 8.44 0.57 21.29
C THR A 286 7.06 0.73 20.68
N ALA A 287 6.22 1.60 21.23
CA ALA A 287 4.90 1.89 20.65
C ALA A 287 5.01 2.48 19.24
N ILE A 288 5.92 3.43 19.04
CA ILE A 288 6.18 4.04 17.71
C ILE A 288 6.61 2.97 16.72
N TYR A 289 7.66 2.21 17.04
CA TYR A 289 8.19 1.19 16.16
C TYR A 289 7.20 0.05 15.92
N LEU A 290 6.36 -0.31 16.89
CA LEU A 290 5.31 -1.30 16.71
C LEU A 290 4.29 -0.84 15.66
N VAL A 291 3.83 0.43 15.72
CA VAL A 291 2.91 0.98 14.72
C VAL A 291 3.56 1.01 13.33
N LEU A 292 4.79 1.48 13.24
CA LEU A 292 5.57 1.51 12.01
C LEU A 292 5.79 0.10 11.42
N TYR A 293 6.12 -0.88 12.27
CA TYR A 293 6.32 -2.28 11.91
C TYR A 293 5.02 -2.91 11.41
N LEU A 294 3.92 -2.75 12.16
CA LEU A 294 2.61 -3.27 11.77
C LEU A 294 2.15 -2.70 10.44
N PHE A 295 2.34 -1.39 10.23
CA PHE A 295 2.03 -0.78 8.94
C PHE A 295 2.88 -1.38 7.82
N ALA A 296 4.20 -1.52 8.02
CA ALA A 296 5.08 -2.12 7.03
C ALA A 296 4.71 -3.58 6.71
N LEU A 297 4.28 -4.34 7.72
CA LEU A 297 3.84 -5.72 7.60
C LEU A 297 2.52 -5.81 6.82
N PHE A 298 1.50 -5.04 7.19
CA PHE A 298 0.24 -4.98 6.45
C PHE A 298 0.45 -4.50 5.02
N TYR A 299 1.36 -3.57 4.82
CA TYR A 299 1.73 -3.08 3.51
C TYR A 299 2.46 -4.12 2.66
N ARG A 300 3.20 -5.06 3.26
CA ARG A 300 3.74 -6.23 2.56
C ARG A 300 2.62 -7.22 2.23
N PHE A 301 1.75 -7.52 3.19
CA PHE A 301 0.65 -8.46 3.00
C PHE A 301 -0.37 -7.96 1.99
N SER A 302 -0.59 -6.65 1.86
CA SER A 302 -1.46 -6.07 0.83
C SER A 302 -0.97 -6.40 -0.59
N ILE A 303 0.35 -6.36 -0.83
CA ILE A 303 0.95 -6.76 -2.12
C ILE A 303 0.69 -8.25 -2.37
N LYS A 304 0.90 -9.09 -1.35
CA LYS A 304 0.72 -10.54 -1.48
C LYS A 304 -0.74 -10.93 -1.65
N ALA A 305 -1.65 -10.26 -0.95
CA ALA A 305 -3.09 -10.45 -1.06
C ALA A 305 -3.62 -10.04 -2.44
N THR A 306 -2.98 -9.07 -3.09
CA THR A 306 -3.32 -8.63 -4.45
C THR A 306 -2.55 -9.36 -5.55
N PHE A 307 -1.80 -10.41 -5.20
CA PHE A 307 -1.04 -11.26 -6.12
C PHE A 307 -1.86 -11.62 -7.38
N TRP A 308 -3.10 -12.10 -7.17
CA TRP A 308 -4.00 -12.56 -8.23
C TRP A 308 -4.34 -11.45 -9.24
N PHE A 309 -4.49 -10.22 -8.77
CA PHE A 309 -4.86 -9.07 -9.60
C PHE A 309 -3.72 -8.64 -10.53
N TYR A 310 -2.48 -8.82 -10.08
CA TYR A 310 -1.29 -8.42 -10.81
C TYR A 310 -0.70 -9.50 -11.71
N ILE A 311 -1.26 -10.72 -11.72
CA ILE A 311 -0.84 -11.80 -12.63
C ILE A 311 -0.79 -11.33 -14.10
N PRO A 312 -1.75 -10.53 -14.64
CA PRO A 312 -1.66 -10.04 -16.01
C PRO A 312 -0.40 -9.22 -16.29
N LEU A 313 0.13 -8.49 -15.30
CA LEU A 313 1.37 -7.71 -15.47
C LEU A 313 2.61 -8.59 -15.63
N LEU A 314 2.59 -9.84 -15.17
CA LEU A 314 3.69 -10.78 -15.44
C LEU A 314 3.80 -11.18 -16.92
N ILE A 315 2.72 -11.04 -17.69
CA ILE A 315 2.72 -11.29 -19.14
C ILE A 315 3.54 -10.21 -19.87
N LEU A 316 3.79 -9.07 -19.22
CA LEU A 316 4.72 -8.08 -19.74
C LEU A 316 6.10 -8.73 -19.85
N VAL A 317 6.56 -8.94 -21.07
CA VAL A 317 7.94 -9.40 -21.31
C VAL A 317 8.70 -8.20 -21.82
N GLN A 318 9.75 -7.83 -21.09
CA GLN A 318 10.62 -6.72 -21.49
C GLN A 318 11.17 -6.96 -22.89
N THR A 319 10.82 -6.06 -23.78
CA THR A 319 11.35 -6.01 -25.13
C THR A 319 12.72 -5.33 -25.09
N PRO A 320 13.83 -5.99 -25.47
CA PRO A 320 15.12 -5.32 -25.56
C PRO A 320 15.06 -4.12 -26.50
N THR A 321 15.65 -3.01 -26.05
CA THR A 321 15.70 -1.74 -26.79
C THR A 321 16.74 -1.74 -27.90
N ASN A 322 17.77 -2.58 -27.80
CA ASN A 322 18.85 -2.67 -28.77
C ASN A 322 18.88 -4.05 -29.44
N LEU A 323 18.54 -4.09 -30.73
CA LEU A 323 18.53 -5.30 -31.56
C LEU A 323 19.90 -5.59 -32.21
N ARG A 324 20.96 -4.87 -31.84
CA ARG A 324 22.29 -5.05 -32.44
C ARG A 324 23.09 -6.19 -31.84
N ASP A 325 22.62 -6.77 -30.74
CA ASP A 325 23.33 -7.82 -30.02
C ASP A 325 22.56 -9.14 -30.09
N ASN A 326 23.18 -10.14 -30.72
CA ASN A 326 22.65 -11.50 -30.83
C ASN A 326 22.39 -12.15 -29.48
N THR A 327 23.23 -11.89 -28.47
CA THR A 327 23.07 -12.51 -27.15
C THR A 327 21.81 -11.99 -26.47
N THR A 328 21.55 -10.69 -26.57
CA THR A 328 20.31 -10.06 -26.11
C THR A 328 19.07 -10.61 -26.81
N ILE A 329 19.10 -10.79 -28.14
CA ILE A 329 17.98 -11.38 -28.90
C ILE A 329 17.76 -12.83 -28.48
N LYS A 330 18.83 -13.63 -28.38
CA LYS A 330 18.74 -15.02 -27.92
C LYS A 330 18.14 -15.11 -26.52
N ASN A 331 18.59 -14.27 -25.60
CA ASN A 331 18.05 -14.20 -24.24
C ASN A 331 16.57 -13.78 -24.22
N PHE A 332 16.14 -12.92 -25.14
CA PHE A 332 14.73 -12.56 -25.26
C PHE A 332 13.88 -13.70 -25.83
N LEU A 333 14.33 -14.37 -26.90
CA LEU A 333 13.62 -15.51 -27.48
C LEU A 333 13.54 -16.68 -26.48
N SER A 334 14.62 -16.96 -25.76
CA SER A 334 14.63 -17.99 -24.71
C SER A 334 13.67 -17.64 -23.57
N LYS A 335 13.57 -16.36 -23.19
CA LYS A 335 12.55 -15.88 -22.24
C LYS A 335 11.12 -16.16 -22.70
N LEU A 336 10.83 -16.06 -24.00
CA LEU A 336 9.48 -16.26 -24.55
C LEU A 336 9.00 -17.72 -24.63
N HIS A 337 9.87 -18.73 -24.45
CA HIS A 337 9.42 -20.14 -24.53
C HIS A 337 10.02 -21.08 -23.46
N ARG A 338 11.23 -20.78 -22.97
CA ARG A 338 11.98 -21.72 -22.11
C ARG A 338 11.69 -21.54 -20.62
N TYR A 339 11.37 -20.32 -20.19
CA TYR A 339 11.17 -20.02 -18.77
C TYR A 339 9.87 -20.66 -18.24
N ALA A 340 9.93 -21.21 -17.03
CA ALA A 340 8.82 -21.94 -16.41
C ALA A 340 7.54 -21.10 -16.31
N TYR A 341 7.66 -19.81 -15.95
CA TYR A 341 6.50 -18.92 -15.86
C TYR A 341 5.85 -18.69 -17.22
N VAL A 342 6.59 -18.69 -18.33
CA VAL A 342 6.01 -18.52 -19.67
C VAL A 342 5.23 -19.76 -20.10
N ARG A 343 5.68 -20.96 -19.72
CA ARG A 343 4.89 -22.18 -19.94
C ARG A 343 3.57 -22.14 -19.16
N LEU A 344 3.61 -21.64 -17.92
CA LEU A 344 2.42 -21.44 -17.11
C LEU A 344 1.49 -20.39 -17.73
N PHE A 345 2.02 -19.29 -18.30
CA PHE A 345 1.21 -18.33 -19.05
C PHE A 345 0.63 -18.90 -20.34
N PHE A 346 1.39 -19.73 -21.05
CA PHE A 346 0.89 -20.45 -22.21
C PHE A 346 -0.28 -21.35 -21.82
N ILE A 347 -0.17 -22.09 -20.71
CA ILE A 347 -1.25 -22.92 -20.17
C ILE A 347 -2.45 -22.05 -19.82
N PHE A 348 -2.28 -20.95 -19.07
CA PHE A 348 -3.38 -20.06 -18.73
C PHE A 348 -4.03 -19.42 -19.95
N ALA A 349 -3.25 -18.93 -20.90
CA ALA A 349 -3.76 -18.39 -22.17
C ALA A 349 -4.55 -19.44 -22.96
N SER A 350 -4.06 -20.69 -22.99
CA SER A 350 -4.76 -21.79 -23.63
C SER A 350 -6.07 -22.11 -22.92
N ILE A 351 -6.07 -22.16 -21.59
CA ILE A 351 -7.28 -22.35 -20.78
C ILE A 351 -8.27 -21.21 -21.06
N THR A 352 -7.82 -19.95 -21.07
CA THR A 352 -8.69 -18.80 -21.37
C THR A 352 -9.33 -18.92 -22.74
N LEU A 353 -8.57 -19.30 -23.78
CA LEU A 353 -9.10 -19.48 -25.13
C LEU A 353 -10.06 -20.68 -25.24
N ILE A 354 -9.77 -21.80 -24.56
CA ILE A 354 -10.64 -22.97 -24.51
C ILE A 354 -11.94 -22.62 -23.77
N SER A 355 -11.85 -21.99 -22.60
CA SER A 355 -13.00 -21.53 -21.83
C SER A 355 -13.88 -20.60 -22.64
N PHE A 356 -13.28 -19.64 -23.36
CA PHE A 356 -13.98 -18.78 -24.30
C PHE A 356 -14.77 -19.58 -25.34
N PHE A 357 -14.16 -20.60 -25.95
CA PHE A 357 -14.83 -21.44 -26.94
C PHE A 357 -15.95 -22.31 -26.34
N VAL A 358 -15.70 -22.96 -25.20
CA VAL A 358 -16.69 -23.81 -24.52
C VAL A 358 -17.93 -23.02 -24.13
N LEU A 359 -17.75 -21.79 -23.65
CA LEU A 359 -18.85 -20.97 -23.15
C LEU A 359 -19.61 -20.29 -24.27
N HIS A 360 -18.94 -19.96 -25.39
CA HIS A 360 -19.62 -19.59 -26.62
C HIS A 360 -20.60 -20.69 -27.08
N LEU A 361 -20.25 -21.96 -26.89
CA LEU A 361 -21.12 -23.09 -27.23
C LEU A 361 -22.25 -23.33 -26.22
N ASN A 362 -22.09 -22.95 -24.95
CA ASN A 362 -23.11 -23.12 -23.92
C ASN A 362 -23.10 -22.00 -22.86
N PRO A 363 -23.85 -20.90 -23.10
CA PRO A 363 -23.86 -19.74 -22.20
C PRO A 363 -24.59 -20.01 -20.86
N ASN A 364 -25.35 -21.09 -20.74
CA ASN A 364 -26.15 -21.35 -19.53
C ASN A 364 -25.33 -21.86 -18.35
N TYR A 365 -24.11 -22.38 -18.58
CA TYR A 365 -23.26 -22.95 -17.52
C TYR A 365 -22.95 -21.98 -16.36
N LEU A 366 -23.09 -20.67 -16.58
CA LEU A 366 -22.65 -19.68 -15.60
C LEU A 366 -23.76 -18.99 -14.83
N LYS A 367 -25.00 -19.09 -15.31
CA LYS A 367 -26.15 -18.64 -14.53
C LYS A 367 -26.30 -19.41 -13.21
N GLU A 368 -25.66 -20.57 -13.10
CA GLU A 368 -25.71 -21.43 -11.93
C GLU A 368 -24.64 -21.11 -10.87
N ILE A 369 -23.62 -20.29 -11.18
CA ILE A 369 -22.56 -19.96 -10.22
C ILE A 369 -22.89 -18.64 -9.52
N SER A 370 -23.71 -18.69 -8.46
CA SER A 370 -24.15 -17.53 -7.68
C SER A 370 -23.18 -17.07 -6.57
N ASN A 371 -21.92 -17.52 -6.60
CA ASN A 371 -20.95 -17.23 -5.53
C ASN A 371 -20.27 -15.86 -5.79
N PRO A 372 -20.00 -15.01 -4.79
CA PRO A 372 -19.15 -13.81 -4.97
C PRO A 372 -17.77 -14.10 -5.58
N PHE A 373 -17.24 -15.31 -5.40
CA PHE A 373 -16.04 -15.79 -6.11
C PHE A 373 -16.25 -15.89 -7.63
N ALA A 374 -17.50 -16.01 -8.09
CA ALA A 374 -17.86 -15.99 -9.50
C ALA A 374 -17.51 -14.66 -10.17
N ILE A 375 -17.41 -13.53 -9.44
CA ILE A 375 -16.90 -12.27 -9.99
C ILE A 375 -15.42 -12.41 -10.35
N TYR A 376 -14.64 -13.16 -9.59
CA TYR A 376 -13.23 -13.41 -9.93
C TYR A 376 -13.07 -14.41 -11.06
N ILE A 377 -13.94 -15.43 -11.08
CA ILE A 377 -14.06 -16.29 -12.24
C ILE A 377 -14.52 -15.46 -13.45
N SER A 378 -15.39 -14.45 -13.28
CA SER A 378 -15.90 -13.56 -14.34
C SER A 378 -14.81 -12.70 -14.97
N ILE A 379 -13.74 -12.38 -14.23
CA ILE A 379 -12.54 -11.73 -14.75
C ILE A 379 -11.74 -12.65 -15.69
N ILE A 380 -11.79 -13.96 -15.47
CA ILE A 380 -11.16 -14.97 -16.34
C ILE A 380 -12.14 -15.42 -17.45
N TYR A 381 -13.43 -15.24 -17.21
CA TYR A 381 -14.53 -15.71 -18.03
C TYR A 381 -14.99 -14.66 -19.06
N PHE A 382 -15.59 -15.16 -20.14
CA PHE A 382 -16.12 -14.37 -21.24
C PHE A 382 -17.57 -14.76 -21.58
N ASP A 383 -18.51 -13.84 -21.35
CA ASP A 383 -19.89 -13.99 -21.81
C ASP A 383 -20.06 -13.41 -23.23
N PHE A 384 -20.55 -14.23 -24.16
CA PHE A 384 -20.76 -13.81 -25.54
C PHE A 384 -22.03 -12.96 -25.72
N SER A 385 -22.99 -13.09 -24.81
CA SER A 385 -24.24 -12.33 -24.89
C SER A 385 -24.06 -10.86 -24.51
N SER A 386 -23.01 -10.55 -23.75
CA SER A 386 -22.63 -9.21 -23.34
C SER A 386 -21.12 -9.04 -23.47
N ILE A 387 -20.62 -8.96 -24.72
CA ILE A 387 -19.20 -8.75 -24.97
C ILE A 387 -18.83 -7.35 -24.48
N GLU A 388 -18.24 -7.29 -23.30
CA GLU A 388 -17.56 -6.10 -22.84
C GLU A 388 -16.22 -6.04 -23.59
N MET A 389 -15.98 -4.96 -24.34
CA MET A 389 -14.80 -4.91 -25.20
C MET A 389 -13.47 -4.98 -24.46
N TRP A 390 -13.40 -4.56 -23.20
CA TRP A 390 -12.18 -4.72 -22.42
C TRP A 390 -11.78 -6.20 -22.28
N LYS A 391 -12.73 -7.13 -22.33
CA LYS A 391 -12.46 -8.58 -22.37
C LYS A 391 -11.90 -9.04 -23.73
N LEU A 392 -12.14 -8.31 -24.83
CA LEU A 392 -11.46 -8.60 -26.10
C LEU A 392 -9.94 -8.40 -25.98
N LEU A 393 -9.49 -7.46 -25.14
CA LEU A 393 -8.06 -7.31 -24.85
C LEU A 393 -7.50 -8.57 -24.20
N GLN A 394 -8.23 -9.21 -23.29
CA GLN A 394 -7.84 -10.47 -22.67
C GLN A 394 -7.67 -11.60 -23.70
N ILE A 395 -8.63 -11.75 -24.60
CA ILE A 395 -8.55 -12.74 -25.69
C ILE A 395 -7.37 -12.43 -26.60
N ALA A 396 -7.17 -11.16 -26.98
CA ALA A 396 -6.03 -10.75 -27.79
C ALA A 396 -4.70 -11.06 -27.09
N ILE A 397 -4.59 -10.80 -25.78
CA ILE A 397 -3.41 -11.15 -24.98
C ILE A 397 -3.18 -12.66 -24.97
N ALA A 398 -4.23 -13.45 -24.72
CA ALA A 398 -4.14 -14.91 -24.68
C ALA A 398 -3.70 -15.48 -26.04
N PHE A 399 -4.35 -15.04 -27.12
CA PHE A 399 -4.00 -15.41 -28.48
C PHE A 399 -2.56 -15.04 -28.84
N LEU A 400 -2.15 -13.78 -28.60
CA LEU A 400 -0.78 -13.33 -28.85
C LEU A 400 0.24 -14.11 -28.00
N THR A 401 -0.11 -14.50 -26.78
CA THR A 401 0.76 -15.31 -25.92
C THR A 401 1.00 -16.69 -26.52
N VAL A 402 -0.05 -17.36 -27.01
CA VAL A 402 0.05 -18.67 -27.68
C VAL A 402 0.87 -18.56 -28.97
N VAL A 403 0.60 -17.55 -29.80
CA VAL A 403 1.33 -17.30 -31.05
C VAL A 403 2.81 -17.02 -30.77
N LEU A 404 3.12 -16.12 -29.83
CA LEU A 404 4.50 -15.78 -29.47
C LEU A 404 5.26 -16.99 -28.91
N TYR A 405 4.59 -17.84 -28.13
CA TYR A 405 5.19 -19.06 -27.58
C TYR A 405 5.65 -20.01 -28.70
N PHE A 406 4.74 -20.42 -29.58
CA PHE A 406 5.07 -21.35 -30.68
C PHE A 406 6.01 -20.72 -31.71
N TRP A 407 5.81 -19.45 -32.06
CA TRP A 407 6.64 -18.79 -33.07
C TRP A 407 8.07 -18.56 -32.57
N SER A 408 8.24 -18.17 -31.29
CA SER A 408 9.58 -18.03 -30.71
C SER A 408 10.32 -19.36 -30.59
N ASP A 409 9.63 -20.45 -30.21
CA ASP A 409 10.21 -21.81 -30.17
C ASP A 409 10.61 -22.29 -31.58
N TYR A 410 9.77 -22.06 -32.59
CA TYR A 410 10.06 -22.40 -33.98
C TYR A 410 11.30 -21.67 -34.51
N ILE A 411 11.39 -20.34 -34.30
CA ILE A 411 12.56 -19.56 -34.72
C ILE A 411 13.80 -20.02 -33.97
N TRP A 412 13.69 -20.24 -32.65
CA TRP A 412 14.80 -20.72 -31.83
C TRP A 412 15.40 -22.01 -32.38
N LYS A 413 14.57 -23.04 -32.59
CA LYS A 413 15.00 -24.35 -33.15
C LYS A 413 15.57 -24.23 -34.56
N THR A 414 15.01 -23.35 -35.40
CA THR A 414 15.46 -23.19 -36.79
C THR A 414 16.82 -22.49 -36.88
N GLU A 415 17.02 -21.42 -36.10
CA GLU A 415 18.23 -20.59 -36.14
C GLU A 415 19.39 -21.20 -35.34
N GLU A 416 19.11 -21.89 -34.22
CA GLU A 416 20.13 -22.61 -33.45
C GLU A 416 20.81 -23.69 -34.30
N ASN A 417 20.04 -24.41 -35.13
CA ASN A 417 20.58 -25.42 -36.04
C ASN A 417 21.40 -24.84 -37.20
N ARG A 418 21.23 -23.55 -37.54
CA ARG A 418 21.84 -22.93 -38.73
C ARG A 418 23.02 -22.01 -38.40
N ASN A 419 23.36 -21.80 -37.13
CA ASN A 419 24.37 -20.83 -36.69
C ASN A 419 24.21 -19.43 -37.32
N MET A 420 22.98 -19.06 -37.71
CA MET A 420 22.73 -17.82 -38.43
C MET A 420 22.64 -16.61 -37.49
N ASN A 421 22.92 -15.45 -38.07
CA ASN A 421 22.96 -14.18 -37.36
C ASN A 421 21.52 -13.63 -37.18
N PHE A 422 21.01 -13.68 -35.95
CA PHE A 422 19.63 -13.30 -35.60
C PHE A 422 19.30 -11.83 -35.97
N ILE A 423 20.29 -10.94 -36.03
CA ILE A 423 20.12 -9.50 -36.31
C ILE A 423 19.37 -9.22 -37.64
N TYR A 424 19.57 -10.06 -38.66
CA TYR A 424 19.03 -9.82 -40.00
C TYR A 424 17.67 -10.50 -40.27
N ASN A 425 17.18 -11.33 -39.35
CA ASN A 425 15.93 -12.05 -39.56
C ASN A 425 14.71 -11.13 -39.35
N LYS A 426 13.93 -10.90 -40.42
CA LYS A 426 12.69 -10.11 -40.39
C LYS A 426 11.64 -10.68 -39.43
N GLN A 427 11.58 -12.01 -39.27
CA GLN A 427 10.62 -12.68 -38.37
C GLN A 427 10.82 -12.27 -36.92
N ILE A 428 12.07 -12.08 -36.51
CA ILE A 428 12.41 -11.63 -35.15
C ILE A 428 11.82 -10.24 -34.91
N ARG A 429 11.94 -9.32 -35.87
CA ARG A 429 11.31 -7.98 -35.78
C ARG A 429 9.78 -8.06 -35.65
N TYR A 430 9.12 -9.04 -36.28
CA TYR A 430 7.69 -9.25 -36.10
C TYR A 430 7.35 -9.79 -34.71
N ILE A 431 8.12 -10.73 -34.16
CA ILE A 431 7.96 -11.18 -32.76
C ILE A 431 8.11 -9.99 -31.80
N PHE A 432 9.09 -9.12 -32.05
CA PHE A 432 9.29 -7.89 -31.29
C PHE A 432 8.06 -6.98 -31.30
N LEU A 433 7.50 -6.73 -32.48
CA LEU A 433 6.30 -5.93 -32.66
C LEU A 433 5.09 -6.56 -31.95
N LEU A 434 4.85 -7.86 -32.15
CA LEU A 434 3.74 -8.59 -31.52
C LEU A 434 3.86 -8.62 -29.99
N ASN A 435 5.07 -8.76 -29.44
CA ASN A 435 5.30 -8.68 -28.02
C ASN A 435 4.98 -7.28 -27.47
N ASN A 436 5.35 -6.22 -28.20
CA ASN A 436 4.98 -4.85 -27.82
C ASN A 436 3.46 -4.64 -27.85
N ILE A 437 2.78 -5.12 -28.90
CA ILE A 437 1.31 -5.05 -28.99
C ILE A 437 0.66 -5.80 -27.83
N ARG A 438 1.11 -7.03 -27.53
CA ARG A 438 0.63 -7.82 -26.39
C ARG A 438 0.82 -7.06 -25.08
N ASN A 439 1.99 -6.44 -24.87
CA ASN A 439 2.28 -5.68 -23.66
C ASN A 439 1.38 -4.45 -23.52
N VAL A 440 1.11 -3.75 -24.62
CA VAL A 440 0.17 -2.61 -24.64
C VAL A 440 -1.25 -3.08 -24.30
N PHE A 441 -1.72 -4.17 -24.91
CA PHE A 441 -3.02 -4.75 -24.57
C PHE A 441 -3.10 -5.20 -23.12
N ALA A 442 -2.05 -5.83 -22.57
CA ALA A 442 -1.99 -6.23 -21.17
C ALA A 442 -2.08 -5.03 -20.22
N LEU A 443 -1.45 -3.92 -20.57
CA LEU A 443 -1.54 -2.68 -19.79
C LEU A 443 -2.94 -2.07 -19.84
N PHE A 444 -3.57 -2.00 -21.02
CA PHE A 444 -4.95 -1.50 -21.14
C PHE A 444 -5.96 -2.43 -20.46
N TYR A 445 -5.81 -3.75 -20.61
CA TYR A 445 -6.63 -4.74 -19.91
C TYR A 445 -6.53 -4.55 -18.40
N PHE A 446 -5.33 -4.39 -17.87
CA PHE A 446 -5.10 -4.14 -16.45
C PHE A 446 -5.78 -2.84 -15.97
N LEU A 447 -5.67 -1.76 -16.74
CA LEU A 447 -6.34 -0.48 -16.41
C LEU A 447 -7.86 -0.58 -16.45
N PHE A 448 -8.43 -1.24 -17.47
CA PHE A 448 -9.86 -1.45 -17.56
C PHE A 448 -10.39 -2.39 -16.49
N LEU A 449 -9.65 -3.45 -16.17
CA LEU A 449 -9.97 -4.34 -15.07
C LEU A 449 -10.00 -3.57 -13.74
N PHE A 450 -9.05 -2.66 -13.52
CA PHE A 450 -9.05 -1.80 -12.35
C PHE A 450 -10.29 -0.91 -12.26
N ILE A 451 -10.67 -0.26 -13.37
CA ILE A 451 -11.86 0.61 -13.44
C ILE A 451 -13.13 -0.22 -13.23
N TYR A 452 -13.23 -1.38 -13.89
CA TYR A 452 -14.35 -2.30 -13.77
C TYR A 452 -14.54 -2.79 -12.33
N ILE A 453 -13.46 -3.25 -11.68
CA ILE A 453 -13.50 -3.67 -10.27
C ILE A 453 -13.89 -2.50 -9.37
N SER A 454 -13.32 -1.32 -9.61
CA SER A 454 -13.70 -0.10 -8.88
C SER A 454 -15.19 0.22 -9.04
N TYR A 455 -15.75 -0.14 -10.19
CA TYR A 455 -17.15 0.02 -10.50
C TYR A 455 -18.06 -0.97 -9.80
N GLU A 456 -17.79 -2.26 -9.93
CA GLU A 456 -18.58 -3.30 -9.27
C GLU A 456 -18.64 -3.13 -7.75
N PHE A 457 -17.55 -2.64 -7.13
CA PHE A 457 -17.53 -2.36 -5.69
C PHE A 457 -18.05 -0.98 -5.29
N LYS A 458 -18.68 -0.24 -6.22
CA LYS A 458 -19.32 1.06 -5.97
C LYS A 458 -18.42 2.03 -5.21
N ILE A 459 -17.14 2.11 -5.60
CA ILE A 459 -16.16 2.95 -4.90
C ILE A 459 -16.65 4.41 -4.80
N TRP A 460 -17.38 4.94 -5.78
CA TRP A 460 -17.92 6.31 -5.74
C TRP A 460 -19.02 6.55 -4.70
N GLU A 461 -19.72 5.51 -4.22
CA GLU A 461 -20.76 5.69 -3.19
C GLU A 461 -20.13 6.05 -1.83
N TYR A 462 -18.82 5.91 -1.69
CA TYR A 462 -18.09 6.31 -0.49
C TYR A 462 -17.95 7.83 -0.42
N LYS A 463 -18.64 8.41 0.57
CA LYS A 463 -18.71 9.85 0.89
C LYS A 463 -17.38 10.61 0.90
N TYR A 464 -16.27 9.92 1.11
CA TYR A 464 -14.94 10.54 1.28
C TYR A 464 -14.12 10.62 -0.01
N ILE A 465 -14.64 10.11 -1.13
CA ILE A 465 -13.94 10.21 -2.40
C ILE A 465 -14.20 11.59 -3.01
N PRO A 466 -13.16 12.35 -3.39
CA PRO A 466 -13.35 13.64 -4.02
C PRO A 466 -14.23 13.52 -5.28
N ASN A 467 -15.21 14.44 -5.44
CA ASN A 467 -16.15 14.41 -6.57
C ASN A 467 -15.46 14.32 -7.94
N PHE A 468 -14.28 14.93 -8.11
CA PHE A 468 -13.56 14.85 -9.38
C PHE A 468 -13.06 13.43 -9.69
N VAL A 469 -12.72 12.62 -8.66
CA VAL A 469 -12.33 11.21 -8.83
C VAL A 469 -13.56 10.39 -9.20
N VAL A 470 -14.69 10.64 -8.54
CA VAL A 470 -15.98 10.01 -8.88
C VAL A 470 -16.34 10.28 -10.33
N SER A 471 -16.39 11.55 -10.74
CA SER A 471 -16.72 11.92 -12.12
C SER A 471 -15.72 11.34 -13.12
N PHE A 472 -14.43 11.26 -12.77
CA PHE A 472 -13.43 10.62 -13.63
C PHE A 472 -13.71 9.12 -13.82
N LEU A 473 -14.01 8.39 -12.74
CA LEU A 473 -14.33 6.96 -12.80
C LEU A 473 -15.63 6.68 -13.55
N GLU A 474 -16.67 7.49 -13.31
CA GLU A 474 -17.95 7.39 -14.03
C GLU A 474 -17.76 7.64 -15.53
N ASN A 475 -17.04 8.71 -15.90
CA ASN A 475 -16.74 8.99 -17.30
C ASN A 475 -15.88 7.90 -17.94
N ALA A 476 -14.87 7.39 -17.22
CA ALA A 476 -14.04 6.30 -17.70
C ALA A 476 -14.87 5.02 -17.90
N MET A 477 -15.82 4.73 -17.01
CA MET A 477 -16.71 3.60 -17.16
C MET A 477 -17.66 3.77 -18.35
N GLN A 478 -18.23 4.96 -18.53
CA GLN A 478 -19.04 5.26 -19.71
C GLN A 478 -18.23 5.06 -20.99
N VAL A 479 -16.97 5.51 -21.03
CA VAL A 479 -16.09 5.24 -22.18
C VAL A 479 -15.88 3.74 -22.39
N ILE A 480 -15.67 2.96 -21.32
CA ILE A 480 -15.52 1.50 -21.39
C ILE A 480 -16.81 0.80 -21.84
N GLN A 481 -17.99 1.35 -21.55
CA GLN A 481 -19.29 0.76 -21.92
C GLN A 481 -19.80 1.20 -23.30
N TYR A 482 -19.45 2.41 -23.75
CA TYR A 482 -20.04 3.04 -24.95
C TYR A 482 -19.08 3.20 -26.13
N VAL A 483 -17.78 3.44 -25.89
CA VAL A 483 -16.79 3.64 -26.97
C VAL A 483 -16.25 2.31 -27.45
N PHE A 484 -16.30 1.32 -26.58
CA PHE A 484 -15.89 -0.03 -26.83
C PHE A 484 -17.11 -0.89 -26.49
#